data_AF-J5KXR7-F1
#
_entry.id   AF-J5KXR7-F1
#
_cell.length_a   1.000
_cell.length_b   1.000
_cell.length_c   1.000
_cell.angle_alpha   90.00
_cell.angle_beta   90.00
_cell.angle_gamma   90.00
#
_symmetry.space_group_name_H-M   'P 1'
#
loop_
_entity.id
_entity.type
_entity.pdbx_description
1 polymer ?
#
loop_
_entity_poly.entity_id
_entity_poly.type
_entity_poly.pdbx_seq_one_letter_code
_entity_poly.pdbx_strand_id
1 'polypeptide(L)'
;MLILANPDRPASKESFNALIRQNNGGSDEVSEQIIYNVGYLVYCSNIYALRQLKGYQDKIQSLLADKMTLQSRLSELEQAYRTASDKWAEVSDEAYELEQELIKLKSKQNHKVIHLA
;
A
#
# COMPACT_ATOMS: atom_id res chain seq x y z
N MET A 1 -10.48 39.94 0.67
CA MET A 1 -9.02 40.08 0.76
C MET A 1 -8.38 38.88 0.06
N LEU A 2 -7.73 39.10 -1.08
CA LEU A 2 -7.38 38.10 -2.12
C LEU A 2 -5.97 37.50 -1.98
N ILE A 3 -5.33 37.63 -0.82
CA ILE A 3 -3.88 37.43 -0.65
C ILE A 3 -3.43 35.96 -0.89
N LEU A 4 -4.32 34.98 -0.78
CA LEU A 4 -3.98 33.55 -0.85
C LEU A 4 -4.50 32.83 -2.12
N ALA A 5 -4.94 33.56 -3.15
CA ALA A 5 -5.63 32.94 -4.29
C ALA A 5 -4.70 32.30 -5.35
N ASN A 6 -3.38 32.51 -5.30
CA ASN A 6 -2.46 31.99 -6.30
C ASN A 6 -1.37 31.09 -5.67
N PRO A 7 -1.50 29.76 -5.77
CA PRO A 7 -0.55 28.80 -5.19
C PRO A 7 0.81 28.77 -5.92
N ASP A 8 0.90 29.29 -7.14
CA ASP A 8 2.14 29.33 -7.93
C ASP A 8 2.97 30.60 -7.66
N ARG A 9 2.48 31.50 -6.80
CA ARG A 9 3.20 32.73 -6.47
C ARG A 9 4.51 32.38 -5.74
N PRO A 10 5.66 32.91 -6.19
CA PRO A 10 6.91 32.69 -5.48
C PRO A 10 6.83 33.24 -4.07
N ALA A 11 7.14 32.38 -3.10
CA ALA A 11 7.24 32.72 -1.68
C ALA A 11 8.58 33.45 -1.43
N SER A 12 8.63 34.74 -1.78
CA SER A 12 9.77 35.61 -1.49
C SER A 12 9.35 36.83 -0.67
N LYS A 13 10.33 37.41 0.04
CA LYS A 13 10.13 38.63 0.84
C LYS A 13 9.69 39.79 -0.05
N GLU A 14 10.24 39.89 -1.25
CA GLU A 14 9.90 40.92 -2.24
C GLU A 14 8.46 40.77 -2.72
N SER A 15 8.03 39.53 -3.02
CA SER A 15 6.66 39.21 -3.44
C SER A 15 5.64 39.51 -2.34
N PHE A 16 5.99 39.22 -1.07
CA PHE A 16 5.16 39.55 0.10
C PHE A 16 5.07 41.07 0.32
N ASN A 17 6.19 41.78 0.28
CA ASN A 17 6.23 43.23 0.46
C ASN A 17 5.43 43.97 -0.64
N ALA A 18 5.53 43.50 -1.89
CA ALA A 18 4.74 44.04 -3.00
C ALA A 18 3.23 43.87 -2.78
N LEU A 19 2.81 42.72 -2.24
CA LEU A 19 1.43 42.43 -1.87
C LEU A 19 0.90 43.36 -0.78
N ILE A 20 1.71 43.62 0.25
CA ILE A 20 1.33 44.53 1.35
C ILE A 20 1.15 45.95 0.81
N ARG A 21 2.12 46.46 0.03
CA ARG A 21 2.01 47.78 -0.62
C ARG A 21 0.79 47.89 -1.53
N GLN A 22 0.52 46.86 -2.34
CA GLN A 22 -0.66 46.82 -3.22
C GLN A 22 -1.97 46.90 -2.44
N ASN A 23 -2.07 46.21 -1.30
CA ASN A 23 -3.28 46.21 -0.48
C ASN A 23 -3.41 47.47 0.41
N ASN A 24 -2.32 48.20 0.66
CA ASN A 24 -2.29 49.44 1.45
C ASN A 24 -2.31 50.71 0.59
N GLY A 25 -2.77 50.64 -0.66
CA GLY A 25 -2.86 51.81 -1.54
C GLY A 25 -1.51 52.47 -1.86
N GLY A 26 -0.42 51.71 -1.80
CA GLY A 26 0.94 52.20 -2.03
C GLY A 26 1.62 52.80 -0.79
N SER A 27 0.95 52.83 0.37
CA SER A 27 1.55 53.28 1.63
C SER A 27 2.55 52.26 2.20
N ASP A 28 3.63 52.77 2.78
CA ASP A 28 4.62 52.00 3.53
C ASP A 28 4.19 51.74 4.99
N GLU A 29 3.17 52.45 5.47
CA GLU A 29 2.58 52.18 6.78
C GLU A 29 1.61 51.00 6.74
N VAL A 30 1.86 50.03 7.61
CA VAL A 30 1.00 48.87 7.82
C VAL A 30 0.35 49.04 9.19
N SER A 31 -0.99 49.10 9.23
CA SER A 31 -1.69 49.19 10.50
C SER A 31 -1.53 47.90 11.32
N GLU A 32 -1.56 48.02 12.65
CA GLU A 32 -1.53 46.87 13.55
C GLU A 32 -2.65 45.86 13.23
N GLN A 33 -3.81 46.33 12.79
CA GLN A 33 -4.93 45.48 12.36
C GLN A 33 -4.56 44.61 11.15
N ILE A 34 -3.82 45.14 10.18
CA ILE A 34 -3.37 44.37 9.02
C ILE A 34 -2.36 43.31 9.46
N ILE A 35 -1.43 43.67 10.35
CA ILE A 35 -0.45 42.73 10.92
C ILE A 35 -1.18 41.59 11.66
N TYR A 36 -2.16 41.92 12.49
CA TYR A 36 -2.98 40.95 13.21
C TYR A 36 -3.73 40.01 12.24
N ASN A 37 -4.41 40.57 11.23
CA ASN A 37 -5.18 39.78 10.27
C ASN A 37 -4.28 38.81 9.48
N VAL A 38 -3.11 39.27 9.03
CA VAL A 38 -2.14 38.42 8.34
C VAL A 38 -1.61 37.34 9.27
N GLY A 39 -1.25 37.69 10.50
CA GLY A 39 -0.79 36.72 11.51
C GLY A 39 -1.82 35.63 11.79
N TYR A 40 -3.09 36.02 11.94
CA TYR A 40 -4.19 35.08 12.15
C TYR A 40 -4.40 34.14 10.96
N LEU A 41 -4.36 34.66 9.73
CA LEU A 41 -4.48 33.84 8.51
C LEU A 41 -3.33 32.84 8.36
N VAL A 42 -2.10 33.24 8.67
CA VAL A 42 -0.93 32.36 8.67
C VAL A 42 -1.09 31.28 9.74
N TYR A 43 -1.51 31.65 10.95
CA TYR A 43 -1.77 30.70 12.02
C TYR A 43 -2.80 29.64 11.61
N CYS A 44 -3.96 30.05 11.08
CA CYS A 44 -5.00 29.12 10.63
C CYS A 44 -4.52 28.21 9.49
N SER A 45 -3.85 28.78 8.48
CA SER A 45 -3.32 28.03 7.34
C SER A 45 -2.29 26.98 7.79
N ASN A 46 -1.41 27.35 8.72
CA ASN A 46 -0.40 26.43 9.25
C ASN A 46 -1.04 25.30 10.05
N ILE A 47 -2.03 25.58 10.91
CA ILE A 47 -2.75 24.55 11.66
C ILE A 47 -3.46 23.58 10.70
N TYR A 48 -4.07 24.09 9.64
CA TYR A 48 -4.69 23.25 8.61
C TYR A 48 -3.66 22.36 7.91
N ALA A 49 -2.54 22.93 7.44
CA ALA A 49 -1.48 22.16 6.80
C ALA A 49 -0.89 21.07 7.71
N LEU A 50 -0.68 21.39 9.00
CA LEU A 50 -0.20 20.43 10.00
C LEU A 50 -1.17 19.27 10.20
N ARG A 51 -2.49 19.54 10.22
CA ARG A 51 -3.51 18.48 10.30
C ARG A 51 -3.47 17.56 9.09
N GLN A 52 -3.32 18.12 7.88
CA GLN A 52 -3.19 17.32 6.66
C GLN A 52 -1.92 16.45 6.69
N LEU A 53 -0.78 17.01 7.08
CA LEU A 53 0.48 16.27 7.23
C LEU A 53 0.34 15.13 8.23
N LYS A 54 -0.31 15.37 9.37
CA LYS A 54 -0.58 14.32 10.36
C LYS A 54 -1.48 13.23 9.80
N GLY A 55 -2.55 13.60 9.08
CA GLY A 55 -3.42 12.63 8.42
C GLY A 55 -2.69 11.76 7.39
N TYR A 56 -1.78 12.34 6.61
CA TYR A 56 -0.93 11.57 5.70
C TYR A 56 0.04 10.65 6.44
N GLN A 57 0.66 11.12 7.53
CA GLN A 57 1.54 10.31 8.36
C GLN A 57 0.80 9.07 8.92
N ASP A 58 -0.41 9.26 9.45
CA ASP A 58 -1.21 8.18 10.02
C ASP A 58 -1.61 7.17 8.92
N LYS A 59 -1.97 7.65 7.72
CA LYS A 59 -2.25 6.79 6.56
C LYS A 59 -1.03 5.98 6.12
N ILE A 60 0.16 6.59 6.10
CA ILE A 60 1.41 5.89 5.76
C ILE A 60 1.69 4.79 6.79
N GLN A 61 1.50 5.07 8.09
CA GLN A 61 1.69 4.07 9.14
C GLN A 61 0.73 2.89 9.00
N SER A 62 -0.55 3.15 8.72
CA SER A 62 -1.54 2.09 8.45
C SER A 62 -1.13 1.23 7.25
N LEU A 63 -0.74 1.86 6.13
CA LEU A 63 -0.32 1.14 4.94
C LEU A 63 0.93 0.29 5.16
N LEU A 64 1.87 0.74 6.00
CA LEU A 64 3.04 -0.04 6.37
C LEU A 64 2.67 -1.28 7.19
N ALA A 65 1.74 -1.14 8.14
CA ALA A 65 1.23 -2.27 8.93
C ALA A 65 0.50 -3.29 8.05
N ASP A 66 -0.36 -2.82 7.13
CA ASP A 66 -1.07 -3.68 6.17
C ASP A 66 -0.08 -4.42 5.26
N LYS A 67 0.94 -3.73 4.77
CA LYS A 67 2.01 -4.34 3.96
C LYS A 67 2.72 -5.46 4.71
N MET A 68 3.11 -5.23 5.96
CA MET A 68 3.77 -6.27 6.79
C MET A 68 2.86 -7.48 6.99
N THR A 69 1.57 -7.24 7.25
CA THR A 69 0.57 -8.31 7.41
C THR A 69 0.41 -9.13 6.13
N LEU A 70 0.32 -8.47 4.97
CA LEU A 70 0.23 -9.15 3.68
C LEU A 70 1.48 -9.95 3.35
N GLN A 71 2.67 -9.44 3.69
CA GLN A 71 3.93 -10.16 3.50
C GLN A 71 3.99 -11.45 4.35
N SER A 72 3.52 -11.40 5.61
CA SER A 72 3.42 -12.60 6.47
C SER A 72 2.50 -13.64 5.84
N ARG A 73 1.30 -13.23 5.44
CA ARG A 73 0.31 -14.12 4.81
C ARG A 73 0.80 -14.72 3.50
N LEU A 74 1.54 -13.95 2.71
CA LEU A 74 2.15 -14.45 1.48
C LEU A 74 3.18 -15.56 1.79
N SER A 75 4.04 -15.35 2.78
CA SER A 75 5.02 -16.37 3.19
C SER A 75 4.35 -17.64 3.72
N GLU A 76 3.29 -17.50 4.52
CA GLU A 76 2.50 -18.64 4.99
C GLU A 76 1.86 -19.41 3.83
N LEU A 77 1.30 -18.69 2.84
CA LEU A 77 0.68 -19.30 1.67
C LEU A 77 1.70 -20.01 0.77
N GLU A 78 2.87 -19.39 0.54
CA GLU A 78 3.97 -20.00 -0.20
C GLU A 78 4.44 -21.30 0.46
N GLN A 79 4.56 -21.30 1.79
CA GLN A 79 4.93 -22.51 2.54
C GLN A 79 3.85 -23.59 2.44
N ALA A 80 2.59 -23.23 2.61
CA ALA A 80 1.46 -24.16 2.47
C ALA A 80 1.40 -24.77 1.06
N TYR A 81 1.64 -23.95 0.03
CA TYR A 81 1.70 -24.41 -1.36
C TYR A 81 2.82 -25.43 -1.57
N ARG A 82 4.03 -25.16 -1.08
CA ARG A 82 5.15 -26.12 -1.17
C ARG A 82 4.80 -27.45 -0.51
N THR A 83 4.29 -27.41 0.71
CA THR A 83 3.88 -28.63 1.42
C THR A 83 2.77 -29.40 0.69
N ALA A 84 1.81 -28.70 0.09
CA ALA A 84 0.77 -29.36 -0.71
C ALA A 84 1.35 -29.99 -1.98
N SER A 85 2.28 -29.30 -2.64
CA SER A 85 2.98 -29.80 -3.83
C SER A 85 3.80 -31.06 -3.52
N ASP A 86 4.52 -31.07 -2.39
CA ASP A 86 5.32 -32.23 -1.97
C ASP A 86 4.44 -33.45 -1.71
N LYS A 87 3.32 -33.26 -0.99
CA LYS A 87 2.34 -34.32 -0.75
C LYS A 87 1.70 -34.83 -2.04
N TRP A 88 1.42 -33.94 -2.98
CA TRP A 88 0.85 -34.33 -4.26
C TRP A 88 1.81 -35.21 -5.07
N ALA A 89 3.12 -34.92 -5.02
CA ALA A 89 4.13 -35.76 -5.64
C ALA A 89 4.17 -37.15 -5.00
N GLU A 90 4.21 -37.23 -3.66
CA GLU A 90 4.19 -38.50 -2.92
C GLU A 90 2.97 -39.36 -3.27
N VAL A 91 1.76 -38.77 -3.24
CA VAL A 91 0.52 -39.48 -3.59
C VAL A 91 0.52 -39.92 -5.06
N SER A 92 1.12 -39.13 -5.95
CA SER A 92 1.21 -39.49 -7.38
C SER A 92 2.14 -40.69 -7.59
N ASP A 93 3.27 -40.74 -6.89
CA ASP A 93 4.20 -41.86 -6.93
C ASP A 93 3.56 -43.13 -6.36
N GLU A 94 2.87 -43.04 -5.22
CA GLU A 94 2.13 -44.17 -4.63
C GLU A 94 1.04 -44.71 -5.58
N ALA A 95 0.27 -43.81 -6.21
CA ALA A 95 -0.77 -44.20 -7.15
C ALA A 95 -0.18 -44.94 -8.36
N TYR A 96 0.97 -44.49 -8.86
CA TYR A 96 1.67 -45.13 -9.96
C TYR A 96 2.14 -46.54 -9.59
N GLU A 97 2.75 -46.72 -8.42
CA GLU A 97 3.20 -48.05 -7.96
C GLU A 97 2.02 -49.03 -7.79
N LEU A 98 0.91 -48.55 -7.19
CA LEU A 98 -0.31 -49.35 -7.06
C LEU A 98 -0.91 -49.75 -8.43
N GLU A 99 -0.87 -48.85 -9.41
CA GLU A 99 -1.30 -49.15 -10.78
C GLU A 99 -0.44 -50.26 -11.41
N GLN A 100 0.88 -50.20 -11.23
CA GLN A 100 1.80 -51.24 -11.70
C GLN A 100 1.55 -52.59 -11.02
N GLU A 101 1.28 -52.61 -9.71
CA GLU A 101 0.91 -53.83 -9.00
C GLU A 101 -0.40 -54.44 -9.49
N LEU A 102 -1.43 -53.61 -9.72
CA LEU A 102 -2.70 -54.05 -10.29
C LEU A 102 -2.51 -54.71 -11.67
N ILE A 103 -1.70 -54.11 -12.54
CA ILE A 103 -1.37 -54.67 -13.86
C ILE A 103 -0.70 -56.04 -13.72
N LYS A 104 0.29 -56.17 -12.81
CA LYS A 104 0.98 -57.44 -12.53
C LYS A 104 0.04 -58.52 -11.98
N LEU A 105 -0.89 -58.16 -11.10
CA LEU A 105 -1.87 -59.11 -10.54
C LEU A 105 -2.86 -59.57 -11.60
N LYS A 106 -3.37 -58.65 -12.42
CA LYS A 106 -4.32 -58.96 -13.50
C LYS A 106 -3.72 -59.90 -14.55
N SER A 107 -2.45 -59.72 -14.92
CA SER A 107 -1.77 -60.62 -15.85
C SER A 107 -1.58 -62.02 -15.26
N LYS A 108 -1.19 -62.13 -13.98
CA LYS A 108 -1.10 -63.42 -13.26
C LYS A 108 -2.44 -64.14 -13.19
N GLN A 109 -3.53 -63.42 -12.91
CA GLN A 109 -4.88 -64.00 -12.85
C GLN A 109 -5.30 -64.56 -14.21
N ASN A 110 -5.13 -63.78 -15.29
CA ASN A 110 -5.45 -64.24 -16.65
C ASN A 110 -4.67 -65.51 -17.03
N HIS A 111 -3.37 -65.56 -16.70
CA HIS A 111 -2.56 -66.75 -16.98
C HIS A 111 -3.07 -68.00 -16.24
N LYS A 112 -3.45 -67.87 -14.97
CA LYS A 112 -4.03 -68.98 -14.20
C LYS A 112 -5.36 -69.48 -14.76
N VAL A 113 -6.23 -68.57 -15.22
CA VAL A 113 -7.53 -68.93 -15.79
C VAL A 113 -7.36 -69.69 -17.10
N ILE A 114 -6.42 -69.31 -17.96
CA ILE A 114 -6.14 -70.00 -19.24
C ILE A 114 -5.61 -71.42 -19.02
N HIS A 115 -4.85 -71.68 -17.96
CA HIS A 115 -4.29 -73.01 -17.68
C HIS A 115 -5.23 -73.95 -16.91
N LEU A 116 -6.40 -73.47 -16.48
CA LEU A 116 -7.43 -74.26 -15.79
C LEU A 116 -8.63 -74.62 -16.67
N ALA A 117 -8.68 -74.10 -17.91
CA ALA A 117 -9.70 -74.37 -18.92
C ALA A 117 -9.15 -75.32 -20.00
#